data_AF-A0A835K6Z8-F1
#
_entry.id   AF-A0A835K6Z8-F1
#
_cell.length_a   1.000
_cell.length_b   1.000
_cell.length_c   1.000
_cell.angle_alpha   90.00
_cell.angle_beta   90.00
_cell.angle_gamma   90.00
#
_symmetry.space_group_name_H-M   'P 1'
#
loop_
_entity.id
_entity.type
_entity.pdbx_description
1 polymer ?
#
loop_
_entity_poly.entity_id
_entity_poly.type
_entity_poly.pdbx_seq_one_letter_code
_entity_poly.pdbx_strand_id
1 'polypeptide(L)' 'MGSGREGSNNDRGVLRELVIVTNEKGVFGLPDLMKASAEVLGNGGLGSSCKAQMANGVVTVVKRMR' A
#
# COMPACT_ATOMS: atom_id res chain seq x y z
N MET A 1 23.83 -34.06 11.63
CA MET A 1 23.00 -33.60 10.50
C MET A 1 22.28 -32.34 10.97
N GLY A 2 22.75 -31.18 10.50
CA GLY A 2 22.37 -29.87 11.04
C GLY A 2 20.98 -29.42 10.61
N SER A 3 20.23 -28.86 11.56
CA SER A 3 18.94 -28.21 11.35
C SER A 3 19.16 -26.84 10.71
N GLY A 4 18.73 -26.67 9.46
CA GLY A 4 18.62 -25.36 8.82
C GLY A 4 17.24 -24.76 9.09
N ARG A 5 17.11 -24.04 10.21
CA ARG A 5 16.02 -23.06 10.40
C ARG A 5 16.50 -21.74 9.80
N GLU A 6 16.27 -21.52 8.51
CA GLU A 6 16.49 -20.20 7.91
C GLU A 6 15.20 -19.38 8.04
N GLY A 7 14.96 -18.95 9.28
CA GLY A 7 13.93 -18.00 9.62
C GLY A 7 14.46 -16.58 9.45
N SER A 8 13.73 -15.81 8.64
CA SER A 8 13.52 -14.37 8.77
C SER A 8 14.77 -13.50 8.85
N ASN A 9 15.23 -13.02 7.69
CA ASN A 9 16.11 -11.88 7.63
C ASN A 9 15.44 -10.72 6.90
N ASN A 10 15.13 -9.70 7.71
CA ASN A 10 15.28 -8.28 7.43
C ASN A 10 14.05 -7.46 6.98
N ASP A 11 12.96 -7.53 7.75
CA ASP A 11 11.97 -6.43 7.83
C ASP A 11 12.50 -5.32 8.76
N ARG A 12 13.68 -4.77 8.45
CA ARG A 12 14.18 -3.54 9.08
C ARG A 12 13.53 -2.35 8.38
N GLY A 13 12.32 -2.01 8.82
CA GLY A 13 11.83 -0.64 8.94
C GLY A 13 12.06 0.32 7.77
N VAL A 14 11.92 -0.11 6.51
CA VAL A 14 11.71 0.85 5.42
C VAL A 14 10.26 1.32 5.56
N LEU A 15 10.04 2.47 6.20
CA LEU A 15 8.80 3.19 6.07
C LEU A 15 8.56 3.40 4.57
N ARG A 16 7.64 2.63 4.00
CA ARG A 16 7.24 2.78 2.60
C ARG A 16 6.63 4.17 2.48
N GLU A 17 7.32 5.05 1.78
CA GLU A 17 6.87 6.41 1.55
C GLU A 17 5.57 6.39 0.75
N LEU A 18 4.53 7.05 1.27
CA LEU A 18 3.28 7.28 0.55
C LEU A 18 3.38 8.64 -0.17
N VAL A 19 3.32 8.61 -1.49
CA VAL A 19 3.28 9.81 -2.33
C VAL A 19 1.89 9.95 -2.95
N ILE A 20 1.26 11.11 -2.76
CA ILE A 20 -0.02 11.45 -3.39
C ILE A 20 0.27 12.20 -4.69
N VAL A 21 -0.22 11.65 -5.81
CA VAL A 21 0.00 12.18 -7.16
C VAL A 21 -1.23 12.89 -7.75
N THR A 22 -2.27 13.09 -6.94
CA THR A 22 -3.50 13.75 -7.36
C THR A 22 -3.41 15.27 -7.19
N ASN A 23 -4.27 16.02 -7.91
CA ASN A 23 -4.34 17.49 -7.77
C ASN A 23 -5.09 17.95 -6.50
N GLU A 24 -5.77 17.04 -5.81
CA GLU A 24 -6.56 17.29 -4.61
C GLU A 24 -5.70 17.14 -3.35
N LYS A 25 -5.10 18.26 -2.91
CA LYS A 25 -4.20 18.26 -1.75
C LYS A 25 -5.00 18.23 -0.44
N GLY A 26 -4.55 17.41 0.51
CA GLY A 26 -5.07 17.41 1.90
C GLY A 26 -6.42 16.72 2.10
N VAL A 27 -6.96 16.03 1.11
CA VAL A 27 -8.28 15.36 1.19
C VAL A 27 -8.22 14.04 1.98
N PHE A 28 -7.08 13.35 1.96
CA PHE A 28 -6.84 12.11 2.69
C PHE A 28 -5.34 11.90 2.95
N GLY A 29 -5.03 11.09 3.97
CA GLY A 29 -3.67 10.66 4.28
C GLY A 29 -3.55 9.15 4.48
N LEU A 30 -2.38 8.72 4.95
CA LEU A 30 -2.12 7.31 5.26
C LEU A 30 -3.14 6.71 6.26
N PRO A 31 -3.56 7.41 7.34
CA PRO A 31 -4.56 6.86 8.27
C PRO A 31 -5.92 6.58 7.62
N ASP A 32 -6.33 7.41 6.66
CA ASP A 32 -7.59 7.23 5.93
C ASP A 32 -7.49 6.00 5.01
N LEU A 33 -6.36 5.85 4.33
CA LEU A 33 -6.09 4.71 3.47
C LEU A 33 -6.05 3.39 4.25
N MET A 34 -5.50 3.38 5.45
CA MET A 34 -5.45 2.19 6.32
C MET A 34 -6.84 1.72 6.79
N LYS A 35 -7.85 2.61 6.76
CA LYS A 35 -9.23 2.32 7.13
C LYS A 35 -10.16 2.19 5.91
N ALA A 36 -9.67 2.47 4.72
CA ALA A 36 -10.45 2.41 3.49
C ALA A 36 -10.86 0.97 3.17
N SER A 37 -12.03 0.80 2.59
CA SER A 37 -12.32 -0.46 1.91
C SER A 37 -11.45 -0.54 0.65
N ALA A 38 -10.94 -1.72 0.34
CA ALA A 38 -10.05 -1.90 -0.80
C ALA A 38 -10.40 -3.17 -1.59
N GLU A 39 -10.43 -3.02 -2.91
CA GLU A 39 -10.51 -4.14 -3.86
C GLU A 39 -9.28 -4.16 -4.75
N VAL A 40 -8.71 -5.35 -4.95
CA VAL A 40 -7.53 -5.52 -5.81
C VAL A 40 -7.96 -5.46 -7.26
N LEU A 41 -7.36 -4.55 -8.03
CA LEU A 41 -7.62 -4.42 -9.47
C LEU A 41 -6.69 -5.30 -10.29
N GLY A 42 -5.46 -5.52 -9.79
CA GLY A 42 -4.50 -6.39 -10.46
C GLY A 42 -3.07 -6.18 -10.02
N ASN A 43 -2.20 -7.02 -10.54
CA ASN A 43 -0.77 -7.01 -10.27
C ASN A 43 -0.01 -6.94 -11.61
N GLY A 44 0.91 -6.00 -11.75
CA GLY A 44 1.69 -5.80 -12.98
C GLY A 44 3.19 -5.66 -12.69
N GLY A 45 3.98 -5.38 -13.73
CA GLY A 45 5.45 -5.25 -13.62
C GLY A 45 5.92 -4.17 -12.65
N LEU A 46 5.09 -3.14 -12.42
CA LEU A 46 5.34 -2.06 -11.47
C LEU A 46 4.75 -2.32 -10.07
N GLY A 47 4.15 -3.49 -9.84
CA GLY A 47 3.54 -3.88 -8.56
C GLY A 47 2.01 -3.93 -8.58
N SER A 48 1.41 -3.87 -7.39
CA SER A 48 -0.03 -4.09 -7.17
C SER A 48 -0.82 -2.80 -7.25
N SER A 49 -2.02 -2.87 -7.82
CA SER A 49 -2.98 -1.76 -7.82
C SER A 49 -4.27 -2.18 -7.12
N CYS A 50 -4.72 -1.37 -6.18
CA CYS A 50 -6.02 -1.52 -5.53
C CYS A 50 -6.83 -0.24 -5.66
N LYS A 51 -8.14 -0.39 -5.79
CA LYS A 51 -9.08 0.70 -5.60
C LYS A 51 -9.37 0.81 -4.12
N ALA A 52 -9.28 2.02 -3.57
CA ALA A 52 -9.56 2.32 -2.19
C ALA A 52 -10.72 3.31 -2.11
N GLN A 53 -11.69 3.03 -1.24
CA GLN A 53 -12.78 3.94 -0.93
C GLN A 53 -12.70 4.37 0.55
N MET A 54 -12.51 5.67 0.75
CA MET A 54 -12.37 6.29 2.06
C MET A 54 -13.75 6.57 2.69
N ALA A 55 -13.79 6.74 4.01
CA ALA A 55 -15.04 7.02 4.73
C ALA A 55 -15.70 8.36 4.33
N ASN A 56 -14.93 9.30 3.80
CA ASN A 56 -15.43 10.57 3.27
C ASN A 56 -16.04 10.43 1.85
N GLY A 57 -16.12 9.22 1.31
CA GLY A 57 -16.69 8.93 -0.02
C GLY A 57 -15.71 9.08 -1.18
N VAL A 58 -14.49 9.55 -0.93
CA VAL A 58 -13.44 9.65 -1.97
C VAL A 58 -13.01 8.25 -2.40
N VAL A 59 -12.84 8.07 -3.71
CA VAL A 59 -12.37 6.81 -4.30
C VAL A 59 -11.11 7.09 -5.09
N THR A 60 -10.05 6.36 -4.79
CA THR A 60 -8.75 6.51 -5.46
C THR A 60 -8.13 5.15 -5.79
N VAL A 61 -7.07 5.16 -6.60
CA VAL A 61 -6.26 3.97 -6.85
C VAL A 61 -4.94 4.13 -6.12
N VAL A 62 -4.60 3.13 -5.32
CA VAL A 62 -3.29 3.02 -4.68
C VAL A 62 -2.45 2.02 -5.43
N LYS A 63 -1.22 2.41 -5.72
CA LYS A 63 -0.23 1.57 -6.37
C LYS A 63 0.96 1.33 -5.44
N ARG A 64 1.16 0.08 -5.05
CA ARG A 64 2.38 -0.32 -4.34
C ARG A 64 3.46 -0.58 -5.38
N MET A 65 4.43 0.31 -5.44
CA MET A 65 5.62 0.14 -6.28
C MET A 65 6.53 -0.97 -5.70
N ARG A 66 7.15 -1.77 -6.58
CA ARG A 66 8.13 -2.81 -6.22
C ARG A 66 9.54 -2.25 -6.19
#